data_AF-Q860T2-F1
#
_entry.id   AF-Q860T2-F1
#
_cell.length_a   1.000
_cell.length_b   1.000
_cell.length_c   1.000
_cell.angle_alpha   90.00
_cell.angle_beta   90.00
_cell.angle_gamma   90.00
#
_symmetry.space_group_name_H-M   'P 1'
#
loop_
_entity.id
_entity.type
_entity.pdbx_description
1 polymer ?
#
loop_
_entity_poly.entity_id
_entity_poly.type
_entity_poly.pdbx_seq_one_letter_code
_entity_poly.pdbx_strand_id
1 'polypeptide(L)' 'VDVGYVDGELFVHYNSTARRYVPRTEWMAAKADQQYWDGQTQIGQRNERSVQESLDTLQERYNQTGGSHTVQ' A
#
# COMPACT_ATOMS: atom_id res chain seq x y z
N VAL A 1 -3.61 -1.60 -3.05
CA VAL A 1 -4.11 -0.91 -1.83
C VAL A 1 -3.32 -1.47 -0.68
N ASP A 2 -2.98 -0.63 0.29
CA ASP A 2 -2.26 -1.04 1.51
C ASP A 2 -2.93 -0.36 2.71
N VAL A 3 -3.15 -1.12 3.78
CA VAL A 3 -3.94 -0.69 4.95
C VAL A 3 -3.32 -1.24 6.22
N GLY A 4 -3.32 -0.42 7.27
CA GLY A 4 -2.79 -0.79 8.58
C GLY A 4 -3.90 -0.83 9.63
N TYR A 5 -3.83 -1.82 10.50
CA TYR A 5 -4.75 -1.99 11.64
C TYR A 5 -3.97 -1.98 12.96
N VAL A 6 -4.54 -1.35 13.99
CA VAL A 6 -4.11 -1.49 15.39
C VAL A 6 -5.34 -1.95 16.17
N ASP A 7 -5.23 -3.06 16.90
CA ASP A 7 -6.33 -3.68 17.66
C ASP A 7 -7.61 -3.94 16.83
N GLY A 8 -7.43 -4.22 15.53
CA GLY A 8 -8.53 -4.44 14.57
C GLY A 8 -9.17 -3.16 14.01
N GLU A 9 -8.73 -1.97 14.44
CA GLU A 9 -9.20 -0.68 13.93
C GLU A 9 -8.27 -0.17 12.81
N LEU A 10 -8.87 0.23 11.68
CA LEU A 10 -8.14 0.81 10.55
C LEU A 10 -7.56 2.18 10.94
N PHE A 11 -6.24 2.32 10.94
CA PHE A 11 -5.59 3.57 11.35
C PHE A 11 -4.83 4.29 10.21
N VAL A 12 -4.43 3.56 9.16
CA VAL A 12 -3.75 4.12 7.97
C VAL A 12 -4.22 3.48 6.69
N HIS A 13 -4.12 4.23 5.60
CA HIS A 13 -4.50 3.76 4.27
C HIS A 13 -3.63 4.38 3.18
N TYR A 14 -3.29 3.57 2.19
CA TYR A 14 -2.65 3.95 0.94
C TYR A 14 -3.38 3.32 -0.26
N ASN A 15 -3.53 4.08 -1.35
CA ASN A 15 -3.94 3.52 -2.63
C ASN A 15 -3.12 4.12 -3.78
N SER A 16 -3.07 3.39 -4.90
CA SER A 16 -2.29 3.75 -6.08
C SER A 16 -2.85 4.96 -6.85
N THR A 17 -4.06 5.43 -6.52
CA THR A 17 -4.63 6.65 -7.10
C THR A 17 -4.11 7.90 -6.39
N ALA A 18 -4.16 7.93 -5.05
CA ALA A 18 -3.71 9.05 -4.24
C ALA A 18 -2.19 9.04 -4.04
N ARG A 19 -1.56 7.85 -4.10
CA ARG A 19 -0.12 7.61 -3.96
C ARG A 19 0.52 8.26 -2.74
N ARG A 20 -0.25 8.30 -1.65
CA ARG A 20 0.15 8.81 -0.33
C ARG A 20 -0.54 8.02 0.78
N TYR A 21 0.17 7.88 1.90
CA TYR A 21 -0.42 7.39 3.13
C TYR A 21 -1.24 8.49 3.79
N VAL A 22 -2.42 8.13 4.29
CA VAL A 22 -3.29 9.03 5.04
C VAL A 22 -3.75 8.38 6.34
N PRO A 23 -3.86 9.15 7.44
CA PRO A 23 -4.46 8.67 8.67
C PRO A 23 -5.95 8.39 8.48
N ARG A 24 -6.45 7.40 9.22
CA ARG A 24 -7.88 7.04 9.30
C ARG A 24 -8.47 7.25 10.69
N THR A 25 -7.63 7.57 11.67
CA THR A 25 -8.03 7.90 13.04
C THR A 25 -7.45 9.26 13.47
N GLU A 26 -8.15 9.94 14.38
CA GLU A 26 -7.73 11.25 14.89
C GLU A 26 -6.41 11.18 15.65
N TRP A 27 -6.20 10.14 16.45
CA TRP A 27 -4.98 10.00 17.24
C TRP A 27 -3.74 9.85 16.35
N MET A 28 -3.86 9.18 15.21
CA MET A 28 -2.75 9.00 14.27
C MET A 28 -2.46 10.32 13.56
N ALA A 29 -3.50 11.05 13.14
CA ALA A 29 -3.37 12.36 12.52
C ALA A 29 -2.75 13.41 13.46
N ALA A 30 -3.08 13.35 14.75
CA ALA A 30 -2.62 14.34 15.74
C ALA A 30 -1.20 14.08 16.26
N LYS A 31 -0.72 12.83 16.24
CA LYS A 31 0.55 12.45 16.88
C LYS A 31 1.72 12.28 15.92
N ALA A 32 1.48 11.97 14.64
CA ALA A 32 2.55 11.85 13.65
C ALA A 32 2.86 13.18 12.98
N ASP A 33 4.14 13.41 12.75
CA ASP A 33 4.64 14.57 12.02
C ASP A 33 4.63 14.32 10.50
N GLN A 34 4.92 15.37 9.74
CA GLN A 34 4.98 15.29 8.27
C GLN A 34 6.09 14.34 7.81
N GLN A 35 7.23 14.29 8.51
CA GLN A 35 8.35 13.43 8.15
C GLN A 35 7.96 11.94 8.22
N TYR A 36 7.18 11.55 9.23
CA TYR A 36 6.60 10.21 9.31
C TYR A 36 5.75 9.90 8.06
N TRP A 37 4.82 10.78 7.70
CA TRP A 37 3.93 10.56 6.55
C TRP A 37 4.65 10.52 5.21
N ASP A 38 5.67 11.37 5.04
CA ASP A 38 6.50 11.39 3.84
C ASP A 38 7.29 10.08 3.72
N GLY A 39 7.88 9.61 4.83
CA GLY A 39 8.59 8.34 4.90
C GLY A 39 7.67 7.15 4.59
N GLN A 40 6.50 7.08 5.22
CA GLN A 40 5.50 6.04 4.94
C GLN A 40 5.06 6.08 3.48
N THR A 41 4.83 7.27 2.93
CA THR A 41 4.44 7.45 1.52
C THR A 41 5.52 6.93 0.57
N GLN A 42 6.80 7.20 0.84
CA GLN A 42 7.90 6.66 0.03
C GLN A 42 7.96 5.12 0.09
N ILE A 43 7.73 4.53 1.26
CA ILE A 43 7.66 3.07 1.42
C ILE A 43 6.46 2.52 0.62
N GLY A 44 5.28 3.12 0.75
CA GLY A 44 4.09 2.72 0.00
C GLY A 44 4.30 2.77 -1.52
N GLN A 45 4.96 3.80 -2.03
CA GLN A 45 5.29 3.92 -3.45
C GLN A 45 6.32 2.87 -3.91
N ARG A 46 7.27 2.48 -3.06
CA ARG A 46 8.19 1.36 -3.37
C ARG A 46 7.44 0.02 -3.39
N ASN A 47 6.59 -0.24 -2.40
CA ASN A 47 5.77 -1.45 -2.33
C ASN A 47 4.84 -1.57 -3.54
N GLU A 48 4.20 -0.46 -3.95
CA GLU A 48 3.36 -0.40 -5.16
C GLU A 48 4.14 -0.89 -6.39
N ARG A 49 5.37 -0.41 -6.59
CA ARG A 49 6.22 -0.86 -7.70
C ARG A 49 6.57 -2.35 -7.60
N SER A 50 6.98 -2.81 -6.42
CA SER A 50 7.34 -4.22 -6.21
C SER A 50 6.16 -5.17 -6.43
N VAL A 51 4.94 -4.78 -6.03
CA VAL A 51 3.72 -5.57 -6.31
C VAL A 51 3.41 -5.59 -7.79
N GLN A 52 3.57 -4.48 -8.51
CA GLN A 52 3.41 -4.43 -9.96
C GLN A 52 4.39 -5.39 -10.67
N GLU A 53 5.68 -5.31 -10.33
CA GLU A 53 6.71 -6.21 -10.88
C GLU A 53 6.44 -7.68 -10.53
N SER A 54 5.89 -7.94 -9.33
CA SER A 54 5.51 -9.28 -8.89
C SER A 54 4.34 -9.83 -9.69
N LEU A 55 3.34 -9.03 -10.03
CA LEU A 55 2.21 -9.46 -10.87
C LEU A 55 2.70 -9.94 -12.24
N ASP A 56 3.57 -9.17 -12.89
CA ASP A 56 4.15 -9.53 -14.20
C ASP A 56 4.98 -10.82 -14.08
N THR A 57 5.86 -10.88 -13.07
CA THR A 57 6.72 -12.04 -12.82
C THR A 57 5.92 -13.31 -12.52
N LEU A 58 4.85 -13.21 -11.72
CA LEU A 58 4.02 -14.36 -11.36
C LEU A 58 3.19 -14.81 -12.56
N GLN A 59 2.65 -13.90 -13.35
CA GLN A 59 1.91 -14.24 -14.56
C GLN A 59 2.76 -15.11 -15.51
N GLU A 60 4.02 -14.73 -15.75
CA GLU A 60 4.96 -15.51 -16.55
C GLU A 60 5.28 -16.87 -15.92
N ARG A 61 5.61 -16.91 -14.62
CA ARG A 61 5.99 -18.15 -13.91
C ARG A 61 4.88 -19.20 -13.92
N TYR A 62 3.63 -18.77 -13.86
CA TYR A 62 2.48 -19.67 -13.89
C TYR A 62 1.96 -19.94 -15.31
N ASN A 63 2.67 -19.48 -16.35
CA ASN A 63 2.27 -19.60 -17.76
C ASN A 63 0.84 -19.08 -18.01
N GLN A 64 0.47 -17.98 -17.35
CA GLN A 64 -0.85 -17.36 -17.47
C GLN A 64 -0.83 -16.23 -18.51
N THR A 65 -1.93 -16.05 -19.24
CA THR A 65 -2.08 -14.95 -20.21
C THR A 65 -3.41 -14.22 -19.99
N GLY A 66 -3.35 -12.90 -19.81
CA GLY A 66 -4.53 -12.09 -19.48
C GLY A 66 -5.23 -12.53 -18.19
N GLY A 67 -6.52 -12.21 -18.07
CA GLY A 67 -7.34 -12.54 -16.90
C GLY A 67 -7.24 -11.54 -15.74
N SER A 68 -7.99 -11.81 -14.67
CA SER A 68 -7.99 -11.02 -13.44
C SER A 68 -7.23 -11.78 -12.37
N HIS A 69 -6.08 -11.24 -11.94
CA HIS A 69 -5.21 -11.83 -10.93
C HIS A 69 -4.99 -10.85 -9.78
N THR A 70 -4.71 -11.38 -8.59
CA THR A 70 -4.45 -10.58 -7.38
C THR A 70 -3.24 -11.12 -6.64
N VAL A 71 -2.46 -10.22 -6.06
CA VAL A 71 -1.37 -10.52 -5.12
C VAL A 71 -1.74 -9.89 -3.77
N GLN A 72 -1.62 -10.66 -2.69
CA GLN A 72 -1.94 -10.28 -1.32
C GLN A 72 -0.88 -10.82 -0.37
#